data_AF-A0A5B7M0W7-F1
#
_entry.id   AF-A0A5B7M0W7-F1
#
_cell.length_a   1.000
_cell.length_b   1.000
_cell.length_c   1.000
_cell.angle_alpha   90.00
_cell.angle_beta   90.00
_cell.angle_gamma   90.00
#
_symmetry.space_group_name_H-M   'P 1'
#
loop_
_entity.id
_entity.type
_entity.pdbx_description
1 polymer ?
#
loop_
_entity_poly.entity_id
_entity_poly.type
_entity_poly.pdbx_seq_one_letter_code
_entity_poly.pdbx_strand_id
1 'polypeptide(L)' 'FNEIIKETSNFIKKVGYNPKAVAFVPISGWHGDNMLEDSPNMPWYKAWTKETKAGVTKG' A
#
# COMPACT_ATOMS: atom_id res chain seq x y z
N PHE A 1 7.04 -7.12 -3.38
CA PHE A 1 6.04 -6.33 -2.62
C PHE A 1 6.42 -6.15 -1.15
N ASN A 2 6.45 -7.21 -0.33
CA ASN A 2 6.68 -7.09 1.12
C ASN A 2 8.03 -6.46 1.52
N GLU A 3 9.10 -6.77 0.78
CA GLU A 3 10.42 -6.17 1.01
C GLU A 3 10.41 -4.65 0.78
N ILE A 4 9.83 -4.21 -0.34
CA ILE A 4 9.66 -2.79 -0.66
C ILE A 4 8.83 -2.06 0.39
N ILE A 5 7.74 -2.67 0.90
CA ILE A 5 6.96 -2.10 2.00
C ILE A 5 7.84 -1.91 3.23
N LYS A 6 8.64 -2.92 3.59
CA LYS A 6 9.50 -2.88 4.77
C LYS A 6 10.52 -1.75 4.66
N GLU A 7 11.24 -1.67 3.54
CA GLU A 7 12.26 -0.64 3.32
C GLU A 7 11.66 0.76 3.25
N THR A 8 10.57 0.94 2.50
CA THR A 8 9.88 2.23 2.37
C THR A 8 9.29 2.68 3.70
N SER A 9 8.66 1.78 4.46
CA SER A 9 8.13 2.07 5.80
C SER A 9 9.23 2.53 6.76
N ASN A 10 10.40 1.87 6.71
CA ASN A 10 11.55 2.27 7.51
C ASN A 10 12.07 3.66 7.09
N PHE A 11 12.12 3.93 5.79
CA PHE A 11 12.56 5.21 5.26
C PHE A 11 11.63 6.36 5.66
N ILE A 12 10.33 6.26 5.38
CA ILE A 12 9.37 7.34 5.70
C ILE A 12 9.25 7.59 7.20
N LYS A 13 9.44 6.55 8.03
CA LYS A 13 9.53 6.70 9.49
C LYS A 13 10.72 7.56 9.91
N LYS A 14 11.89 7.38 9.29
CA LYS A 14 13.09 8.21 9.54
C LYS A 14 12.88 9.66 9.13
N VAL A 15 12.09 9.90 8.09
CA VAL A 15 11.75 11.25 7.61
C VAL A 15 10.66 11.92 8.49
N GLY A 16 9.99 11.16 9.37
CA GLY A 16 9.03 11.69 10.35
C GLY A 16 7.56 11.38 10.04
N TYR A 17 7.28 10.58 9.01
CA TYR A 17 5.92 10.13 8.70
C TYR A 17 5.54 8.87 9.49
N ASN A 18 4.26 8.69 9.76
CA ASN A 18 3.73 7.45 10.33
C ASN A 18 3.49 6.42 9.20
N PRO A 19 4.24 5.31 9.12
CA PRO A 19 4.06 4.32 8.05
C PRO A 19 2.69 3.67 8.06
N LYS A 20 2.04 3.55 9.24
CA LYS A 20 0.70 2.98 9.34
C LYS A 20 -0.36 3.83 8.66
N ALA A 21 -0.12 5.13 8.49
CA ALA A 21 -1.05 6.03 7.82
C ALA A 21 -0.94 5.96 6.28
N VAL A 22 0.00 5.19 5.74
CA VAL A 22 0.28 5.06 4.31
C VAL A 22 -0.25 3.73 3.79
N ALA A 23 -1.06 3.79 2.74
CA ALA A 23 -1.54 2.61 2.02
C ALA A 23 -0.49 2.16 1.00
N PHE A 24 -0.26 0.86 0.90
CA PHE A 24 0.62 0.26 -0.10
C PHE A 24 -0.21 -0.58 -1.08
N VAL A 25 -0.18 -0.21 -2.36
CA VAL A 25 -0.91 -0.86 -3.45
C VAL A 25 0.09 -1.27 -4.52
N PRO A 26 0.21 -2.57 -4.86
CA PRO A 26 1.02 -3.00 -5.98
C PRO A 26 0.28 -2.67 -7.29
N ILE A 27 0.88 -1.86 -8.16
CA ILE A 27 0.26 -1.45 -9.43
C ILE A 27 1.14 -1.80 -10.62
N SER A 28 0.53 -1.95 -11.80
CA SER A 28 1.24 -1.92 -13.08
C SER A 28 0.69 -0.78 -13.93
N GLY A 29 1.45 0.31 -14.07
CA GLY A 29 1.02 1.46 -14.88
C GLY A 29 0.88 1.12 -16.36
N TRP A 30 1.63 0.13 -16.85
CA TRP A 30 1.59 -0.29 -18.26
C TRP A 30 0.35 -1.13 -18.58
N HIS A 31 0.01 -2.09 -17.72
CA HIS A 31 -1.13 -2.99 -17.94
C HIS A 31 -2.45 -2.51 -17.31
N GLY A 32 -2.41 -1.47 -16.48
CA GLY A 32 -3.59 -0.96 -15.78
C GLY A 32 -3.90 -1.62 -14.44
N ASP A 33 -3.05 -2.53 -13.97
CA ASP A 33 -3.35 -3.36 -12.80
C ASP A 33 -3.46 -2.53 -11.51
N ASN A 34 -4.55 -2.73 -10.76
CA ASN A 34 -4.84 -2.09 -9.46
C ASN A 34 -4.85 -0.54 -9.49
N MET A 35 -5.06 0.07 -10.66
CA MET A 35 -5.14 1.53 -10.80
C MET A 35 -6.55 2.07 -10.53
N LEU A 36 -7.57 1.40 -11.08
CA LEU A 36 -8.98 1.75 -10.92
C LEU A 36 -9.81 0.58 -10.38
N GLU A 37 -9.45 -0.65 -10.79
CA GLU A 37 -10.11 -1.90 -10.42
C GLU A 37 -9.06 -2.95 -10.01
N ASP A 38 -9.51 -3.95 -9.25
CA ASP A 38 -8.66 -5.04 -8.80
C ASP A 38 -8.15 -5.88 -9.96
N SER A 39 -6.85 -6.14 -9.97
CA SER A 39 -6.20 -6.93 -11.00
C SER A 39 -6.32 -8.44 -10.74
N PRO A 40 -6.73 -9.23 -11.75
CA PRO A 40 -6.71 -10.69 -11.66
C PRO A 40 -5.28 -11.25 -11.64
N ASN A 41 -4.26 -10.46 -12.02
CA ASN A 41 -2.85 -10.89 -12.04
C ASN A 41 -2.21 -10.94 -10.64
N MET A 42 -2.86 -10.35 -9.64
CA MET A 42 -2.37 -10.28 -8.26
C MET A 42 -3.39 -10.85 -7.26
N PRO A 43 -3.83 -12.11 -7.40
CA PRO A 43 -4.86 -12.70 -6.53
C PRO A 43 -4.42 -12.83 -5.06
N TRP A 44 -3.12 -12.72 -4.81
CA TRP A 44 -2.53 -12.71 -3.48
C TRP A 44 -2.72 -11.37 -2.75
N TYR A 45 -2.94 -10.28 -3.49
CA TYR A 45 -3.23 -8.96 -2.94
C TYR A 45 -4.73 -8.80 -2.78
N LYS A 46 -5.20 -8.55 -1.55
CA LYS A 46 -6.65 -8.43 -1.27
C LYS A 46 -7.11 -6.98 -1.09
N ALA A 47 -6.33 -6.21 -0.33
CA ALA A 47 -6.71 -4.88 0.12
C ALA A 47 -5.49 -4.21 0.76
N TRP A 48 -5.43 -2.88 0.70
CA TRP A 48 -4.55 -2.11 1.58
C TRP A 48 -5.26 -1.75 2.88
N THR A 49 -4.47 -1.49 3.92
CA THR A 49 -4.97 -0.94 5.17
C THR A 49 -4.16 0.31 5.53
N LYS A 50 -4.82 1.30 6.11
CA LYS A 50 -4.14 2.45 6.73
C LYS A 50 -4.83 2.85 8.04
N GLU A 51 -4.05 3.32 8.99
CA GLU A 51 -4.49 3.74 10.32
C GLU A 51 -4.12 5.22 10.52
N THR A 52 -5.14 6.03 10.79
CA THR A 52 -4.99 7.46 11.10
C THR A 52 -5.62 7.76 12.45
N LYS A 53 -5.57 9.03 12.89
CA LYS A 53 -6.30 9.47 14.09
C LYS A 53 -7.81 9.25 14.00
N ALA A 54 -8.36 9.13 12.79
CA ALA A 54 -9.77 8.83 12.55
C ALA A 54 -10.10 7.32 12.59
N GLY A 55 -9.10 6.45 12.78
CA GLY A 55 -9.26 4.99 12.82
C GLY A 55 -8.63 4.27 11.62
N VAL A 56 -8.97 2.99 11.49
CA VAL A 56 -8.49 2.10 10.43
C VAL A 56 -9.42 2.15 9.23
N THR A 57 -8.85 2.39 8.06
CA THR A 57 -9.54 2.33 6.76
C THR A 57 -8.91 1.25 5.90
N LYS A 58 -9.76 0.53 5.15
CA LYS A 58 -9.34 -0.44 4.13
C LYS A 58 -9.87 0.02 2.78
N GLY A 59 -9.12 -0.26 1.73
CA GLY A 59 -9.61 -0.14 0.35
C GLY A 59 -9.69 -1.48 -0.33
#